data_AF-A0A9X9LJJ3-F1
#
_entry.id   AF-A0A9X9LJJ3-F1
#
_cell.length_a   1.000
_cell.length_b   1.000
_cell.length_c   1.000
_cell.angle_alpha   90.00
_cell.angle_beta   90.00
_cell.angle_gamma   90.00
#
_symmetry.space_group_name_H-M   'P 1'
#
loop_
_entity.id
_entity.type
_entity.pdbx_description
1 polymer ?
#
loop_
_entity_poly.entity_id
_entity_poly.type
_entity_poly.pdbx_seq_one_letter_code
_entity_poly.pdbx_strand_id
1 'polypeptide(L)'
;MFEVFSGILKYFPGIHRDVYSKVQEIEDFVIKNIQRHRERLDPSAPKDFIDSFLVRMDKARAKLDEGSVGKRAMGTLLIPS
;
A
#
# COMPACT_ATOMS: atom_id res chain seq x y z
N MET A 1 -18.20 3.92 17.69
CA MET A 1 -17.50 3.72 18.98
C MET A 1 -16.03 3.35 18.78
N PHE A 2 -15.69 2.36 17.95
CA PHE A 2 -14.29 2.03 17.62
C PHE A 2 -13.53 3.15 16.88
N GLU A 3 -14.17 3.86 15.94
CA GLU A 3 -13.52 4.96 15.21
C GLU A 3 -13.11 6.14 16.11
N VAL A 4 -13.87 6.41 17.18
CA VAL A 4 -13.67 7.59 18.05
C VAL A 4 -12.57 7.37 19.09
N PHE A 5 -12.35 6.12 19.52
CA PHE A 5 -11.41 5.78 20.61
C PHE A 5 -10.23 4.90 20.16
N SER A 6 -10.07 4.64 18.85
CA SER A 6 -9.03 3.77 18.28
C SER A 6 -7.61 4.12 18.77
N GLY A 7 -7.29 5.41 18.87
CA GLY A 7 -5.98 5.90 19.31
C GLY A 7 -5.65 5.58 20.77
N ILE A 8 -6.65 5.42 21.64
CA ILE A 8 -6.48 5.09 23.07
C ILE A 8 -6.59 3.58 23.26
N LEU A 9 -7.53 2.93 22.57
CA LEU A 9 -7.81 1.50 22.72
C LEU A 9 -6.59 0.64 22.42
N LYS A 10 -5.68 1.06 21.53
CA LYS A 10 -4.44 0.34 21.22
C LYS A 10 -3.53 0.04 22.43
N TYR A 11 -3.69 0.77 23.54
CA TYR A 11 -2.90 0.57 24.76
C TYR A 11 -3.57 -0.38 25.76
N PHE A 12 -4.84 -0.71 25.57
CA PHE A 12 -5.58 -1.61 26.46
C PHE A 12 -5.51 -3.05 25.95
N PRO A 13 -5.40 -4.06 26.83
CA PRO A 13 -5.52 -5.44 26.41
C PRO A 13 -6.95 -5.73 25.91
N GLY A 14 -7.10 -6.47 24.80
CA GLY A 14 -8.40 -6.90 24.31
C GLY A 14 -8.39 -7.40 22.86
N ILE A 15 -9.54 -7.94 22.42
CA ILE A 15 -9.74 -8.58 21.11
C ILE A 15 -9.36 -7.71 19.90
N HIS A 16 -9.44 -6.39 20.04
CA HIS A 16 -9.04 -5.45 19.00
C HIS A 16 -7.54 -5.56 18.65
N ARG A 17 -6.68 -5.99 19.59
CA ARG A 17 -5.25 -6.22 19.32
C ARG A 17 -5.03 -7.46 18.47
N ASP A 18 -5.80 -8.52 18.71
CA ASP A 18 -5.73 -9.74 17.90
C ASP A 18 -6.24 -9.48 16.50
N VAL A 19 -7.38 -8.78 16.37
CA VAL A 19 -7.91 -8.34 15.07
C VAL A 19 -6.89 -7.47 14.34
N TYR A 20 -6.27 -6.51 15.03
CA TYR A 20 -5.23 -5.65 14.45
C TYR A 20 -4.02 -6.47 13.97
N SER A 21 -3.55 -7.43 14.77
CA SER A 21 -2.47 -8.34 14.37
C SER A 21 -2.81 -9.13 13.10
N LYS A 22 -4.05 -9.60 12.97
CA LYS A 22 -4.52 -10.28 11.74
C LYS A 22 -4.59 -9.35 10.54
N VAL A 23 -4.96 -8.09 10.74
CA VAL A 23 -4.90 -7.08 9.66
C VAL A 23 -3.46 -6.85 9.22
N GLN A 24 -2.51 -6.72 10.15
CA GLN A 24 -1.09 -6.57 9.81
C GLN A 24 -0.54 -7.80 9.04
N GLU A 25 -0.93 -9.01 9.42
CA GLU A 25 -0.57 -10.24 8.70
C GLU A 25 -1.07 -10.24 7.24
N ILE A 26 -2.29 -9.74 7.02
CA ILE A 26 -2.87 -9.58 5.68
C ILE A 26 -2.15 -8.48 4.90
N GLU A 27 -1.84 -7.35 5.53
CA GLU A 27 -1.09 -6.25 4.91
C GLU A 27 0.28 -6.74 4.42
N ASP A 28 1.03 -7.45 5.26
CA ASP A 28 2.30 -8.07 4.90
C ASP A 28 2.19 -9.03 3.71
N PHE A 29 1.12 -9.83 3.70
CA PHE A 29 0.85 -10.73 2.58
C PHE A 29 0.59 -9.95 1.29
N VAL A 30 -0.23 -8.89 1.35
CA VAL A 30 -0.53 -8.03 0.19
C VAL A 30 0.74 -7.37 -0.33
N ILE A 31 1.58 -6.82 0.54
CA ILE A 31 2.86 -6.18 0.16
C ILE A 31 3.77 -7.18 -0.56
N LYS A 32 3.95 -8.38 -0.01
CA LYS A 32 4.77 -9.43 -0.62
C LYS A 32 4.22 -9.86 -1.99
N ASN A 33 2.90 -9.93 -2.14
CA ASN A 33 2.29 -10.23 -3.44
C ASN A 33 2.57 -9.11 -4.44
N ILE A 34 2.32 -7.85 -4.08
CA ILE A 34 2.58 -6.71 -4.95
C ILE A 34 4.04 -6.70 -5.43
N GLN A 35 5.00 -7.01 -4.55
CA GLN A 35 6.40 -7.11 -4.91
C GLN A 35 6.67 -8.20 -5.95
N ARG A 36 6.10 -9.41 -5.76
CA ARG A 36 6.19 -10.49 -6.76
C ARG A 36 5.58 -10.13 -8.11
N HIS A 37 4.45 -9.41 -8.10
CA HIS A 37 3.83 -8.90 -9.32
C HIS A 37 4.76 -7.90 -10.01
N ARG A 38 5.34 -6.94 -9.28
CA ARG A 38 6.30 -5.98 -9.85
C ARG A 38 7.52 -6.65 -10.49
N GLU A 39 8.06 -7.70 -9.89
CA GLU A 39 9.22 -8.43 -10.44
C GLU A 39 8.94 -9.15 -11.77
N ARG A 40 7.69 -9.56 -11.99
CA ARG A 40 7.28 -10.34 -13.18
C ARG A 40 6.37 -9.55 -14.12
N LEU A 41 6.18 -8.27 -13.86
CA LEU A 41 5.22 -7.42 -14.57
C LEU A 41 5.69 -7.19 -16.01
N ASP A 42 4.81 -7.49 -16.95
CA ASP A 42 4.91 -7.07 -18.33
C ASP A 42 3.88 -5.94 -18.58
N PRO A 43 4.31 -4.67 -18.70
CA PRO A 43 3.40 -3.54 -18.91
C PRO A 43 2.59 -3.63 -20.20
N SER A 44 3.04 -4.40 -21.19
CA SER A 44 2.33 -4.59 -22.46
C SER A 44 1.23 -5.65 -22.37
N ALA A 45 1.28 -6.53 -21.37
CA ALA A 45 0.34 -7.64 -21.21
C ALA A 45 0.05 -7.91 -19.71
N PRO A 46 -0.70 -7.03 -19.02
CA PRO A 46 -1.08 -7.25 -17.62
C PRO A 46 -1.97 -8.49 -17.50
N LYS A 47 -1.65 -9.38 -16.56
CA LYS A 47 -2.27 -10.71 -16.47
C LYS A 47 -3.49 -10.74 -15.56
N ASP A 48 -3.51 -9.87 -14.56
CA ASP A 48 -4.60 -9.77 -13.61
C ASP A 48 -4.80 -8.34 -13.09
N PHE A 49 -5.65 -8.23 -12.08
CA PHE A 49 -5.99 -6.96 -11.45
C PHE A 49 -4.78 -6.25 -10.87
N ILE A 50 -3.85 -6.98 -10.22
CA ILE A 50 -2.70 -6.37 -9.56
C ILE A 50 -1.76 -5.78 -10.61
N ASP A 51 -1.48 -6.53 -11.68
CA ASP A 51 -0.67 -6.04 -12.80
C ASP A 51 -1.30 -4.79 -13.45
N SER A 52 -2.61 -4.84 -13.71
CA SER A 52 -3.35 -3.73 -14.32
C SER A 52 -3.33 -2.48 -13.42
N PHE A 53 -3.47 -2.67 -12.11
CA PHE A 53 -3.42 -1.61 -11.13
C PHE A 53 -2.02 -0.97 -11.06
N LEU A 54 -0.96 -1.79 -11.06
CA LEU A 54 0.44 -1.32 -11.06
C LEU A 54 0.75 -0.47 -12.29
N VAL A 55 0.39 -0.94 -13.50
CA VAL A 55 0.58 -0.17 -14.75
C VAL A 55 -0.16 1.17 -14.69
N ARG A 56 -1.39 1.18 -14.16
CA ARG A 56 -2.17 2.40 -13.99
C ARG A 56 -1.51 3.37 -13.00
N MET A 57 -0.98 2.88 -11.88
CA MET A 57 -0.28 3.71 -10.90
C MET A 57 0.97 4.35 -11.49
N ASP A 58 1.78 3.58 -12.21
CA ASP A 58 3.01 4.10 -12.82
C ASP A 58 2.69 5.17 -13.88
N LYS A 59 1.64 4.97 -14.69
CA LYS A 59 1.16 5.99 -15.64
C LYS A 59 0.63 7.25 -14.94
N ALA A 60 -0.09 7.10 -13.82
CA ALA A 60 -0.57 8.24 -13.05
C ALA A 60 0.61 9.04 -12.46
N ARG A 61 1.63 8.34 -11.95
CA ARG A 61 2.86 8.95 -11.43
C ARG A 61 3.63 9.73 -12.50
N ALA A 62 3.80 9.14 -13.69
CA ALA A 62 4.48 9.82 -14.80
C ALA A 62 3.78 11.13 -15.19
N LYS A 63 2.44 11.16 -15.24
CA LYS A 63 1.67 12.38 -15.52
C LYS A 63 1.84 13.48 -14.47
N LEU A 64 2.06 13.10 -13.21
CA LEU A 64 2.34 14.07 -12.14
C LEU A 64 3.74 14.64 -12.28
N ASP A 65 4.72 13.83 -12.67
CA ASP A 65 6.10 14.26 -12.90
C ASP A 65 6.21 15.19 -14.13
N GLU A 66 5.45 14.93 -15.21
CA GLU A 66 5.35 15.79 -16.39
C GLU A 66 4.71 17.17 -16.10
N GLY A 67 3.81 17.24 -15.10
CA GLY A 67 3.21 18.49 -14.63
C GLY A 67 4.03 19.23 -13.56
N SER A 68 5.11 18.64 -13.06
CA SER A 68 5.79 19.07 -11.82
C SER A 68 7.30 19.25 -11.98
N VAL A 69 7.75 20.03 -12.98
CA VAL A 69 9.10 20.62 -13.00
C VAL A 69 9.42 21.45 -11.73
N GLY A 70 8.45 21.68 -10.84
CA GLY A 70 8.70 22.18 -9.49
C GLY A 70 7.90 21.46 -8.41
N LYS A 71 8.47 20.38 -7.85
CA LYS A 71 8.65 20.14 -6.39
C LYS A 71 9.08 18.70 -6.13
N ARG A 72 10.31 18.53 -5.66
CA ARG A 72 10.79 17.29 -5.04
C ARG A 72 10.01 16.98 -3.76
N ALA A 73 10.12 15.71 -3.36
CA ALA A 73 9.48 14.99 -2.25
C ALA A 73 8.09 14.45 -2.63
N MET A 74 7.84 13.14 -2.70
CA MET A 74 8.15 12.14 -1.68
C MET A 74 8.39 10.77 -2.33
N GLY A 75 9.66 10.37 -2.38
CA GLY A 75 10.03 8.97 -2.49
C GLY A 75 10.09 8.36 -1.09
N THR A 76 8.95 7.97 -0.52
CA THR A 76 8.89 6.95 0.54
C THR A 76 7.45 6.46 0.66
N LEU A 77 7.16 5.26 0.15
CA LEU A 77 6.12 4.45 0.78
C LEU A 77 6.76 3.97 2.09
N LEU A 78 6.67 4.81 3.11
CA LEU A 78 7.02 4.44 4.47
C LEU A 78 5.98 3.40 4.88
N ILE A 79 6.33 2.13 4.76
CA ILE A 79 5.60 1.04 5.40
C ILE A 79 6.32 0.86 6.75
N PRO A 80 5.79 1.38 7.87
CA PRO A 80 6.47 1.25 9.16
C PRO A 80 6.35 -0.19 9.68
N SER A 81 7.43 -0.65 10.33
CA SER A 81 7.48 -1.88 11.13
C SER A 81 6.82 -1.70 12.51
#